data_AF-Q9RMA1-F1
#
_entry.id   AF-Q9RMA1-F1
#
_cell.length_a   1.000
_cell.length_b   1.000
_cell.length_c   1.000
_cell.angle_alpha   90.00
_cell.angle_beta   90.00
_cell.angle_gamma   90.00
#
_symmetry.space_group_name_H-M   'P 1'
#
loop_
_entity.id
_entity.type
_entity.pdbx_description
1 polymer ?
#
loop_
_entity_poly.entity_id
_entity_poly.type
_entity_poly.pdbx_seq_one_letter_code
_entity_poly.pdbx_strand_id
1 'polypeptide(L)'
;MTNPDTTSLLDRANLDRDQVRHEVARGLAGADDGELFLEYSQTEALMFDNGRLKQATYDTSQGFGLRAVKDDAVGYAHSSDVSLPALIRAADAVAAVRGGYSGSFSAPPPHTNVRLYGDDNPLDAPGFETKVKLLAEIDAYLRDKDP
;
A
#
# COMPACT_ATOMS: atom_id res chain seq x y z
N MET A 1 16.75 9.56 13.93
CA MET A 1 15.40 9.80 14.49
C MET A 1 14.47 9.94 13.29
N THR A 2 13.81 8.86 12.89
CA THR A 2 12.76 8.89 11.88
C THR A 2 11.58 9.68 12.43
N ASN A 3 11.13 10.70 11.71
CA ASN A 3 9.99 11.50 12.13
C ASN A 3 8.73 10.60 12.08
N PRO A 4 7.97 10.41 13.17
CA PRO A 4 6.78 9.55 13.17
C PRO A 4 5.71 9.95 12.14
N ASP A 5 5.72 11.20 11.68
CA ASP A 5 4.82 11.71 10.64
C ASP A 5 5.03 11.03 9.26
N THR A 6 6.18 10.39 9.03
CA THR A 6 6.54 9.83 7.71
C THR A 6 5.98 8.42 7.44
N THR A 7 5.53 7.69 8.48
CA THR A 7 5.08 6.28 8.33
C THR A 7 3.55 6.16 8.25
N SER A 8 2.81 7.13 8.77
CA SER A 8 1.34 7.07 8.82
C SER A 8 0.72 7.37 7.46
N LEU A 9 0.10 6.36 6.85
CA LEU A 9 -0.61 6.51 5.57
C LEU A 9 -1.86 7.38 5.68
N LEU A 10 -2.46 7.49 6.87
CA LEU A 10 -3.59 8.38 7.12
C LEU A 10 -3.15 9.84 7.13
N ASP A 11 -2.05 10.15 7.82
CA ASP A 11 -1.52 11.52 7.89
C ASP A 11 -1.00 11.95 6.52
N ARG A 12 -0.38 11.04 5.76
CA ARG A 12 0.01 11.24 4.36
C ARG A 12 -1.18 11.62 3.46
N ALA A 13 -2.32 10.99 3.66
CA ALA A 13 -3.57 11.29 2.95
C ALA A 13 -4.36 12.46 3.56
N ASN A 14 -3.81 13.10 4.60
CA ASN A 14 -4.45 14.19 5.33
C ASN A 14 -5.83 13.81 5.89
N LEU A 15 -5.98 12.54 6.30
CA LEU A 15 -7.20 11.98 6.87
C LEU A 15 -7.15 11.99 8.39
N ASP A 16 -8.23 12.50 8.99
CA ASP A 16 -8.41 12.43 10.43
C ASP A 16 -8.68 10.97 10.87
N ARG A 17 -7.90 10.51 11.85
CA ARG A 17 -7.94 9.13 12.33
C ARG A 17 -9.30 8.77 12.94
N ASP A 18 -9.95 9.71 13.63
CA ASP A 18 -11.23 9.44 14.29
C ASP A 18 -12.37 9.40 13.27
N GLN A 19 -12.34 10.27 12.24
CA GLN A 19 -13.26 10.19 11.10
C GLN A 19 -13.12 8.86 10.33
N VAL A 20 -11.89 8.44 10.04
CA VAL A 20 -11.64 7.15 9.37
C VAL A 20 -12.16 6.00 10.22
N ARG A 21 -11.86 6.00 11.52
CA ARG A 21 -12.36 4.98 12.45
C ARG A 21 -13.88 4.94 12.48
N HIS A 22 -14.54 6.11 12.51
CA HIS A 22 -15.99 6.20 12.50
C HIS A 22 -16.59 5.56 11.25
N GLU A 23 -16.07 5.89 10.06
CA GLU A 23 -16.58 5.35 8.79
C GLU A 23 -16.32 3.86 8.64
N VAL A 24 -15.15 3.37 9.06
CA VAL A 24 -14.85 1.93 9.06
C VAL A 24 -15.79 1.20 10.00
N ALA A 25 -15.96 1.68 11.23
CA ALA A 25 -16.87 1.07 12.20
C ALA A 25 -18.33 1.07 11.68
N ARG A 26 -18.74 2.14 11.01
CA ARG A 26 -20.05 2.23 10.37
C ARG A 26 -20.21 1.20 9.25
N GLY A 27 -19.21 1.05 8.37
CA GLY A 27 -19.23 0.06 7.29
C GLY A 27 -19.28 -1.39 7.80
N LEU A 28 -18.51 -1.68 8.85
CA LEU A 28 -18.37 -3.02 9.44
C LEU A 28 -19.44 -3.36 10.48
N ALA A 29 -20.38 -2.47 10.77
CA ALA A 29 -21.44 -2.73 11.74
C ALA A 29 -22.27 -3.97 11.35
N GLY A 30 -22.26 -4.99 12.22
CA GLY A 30 -22.99 -6.25 12.02
C GLY A 30 -22.24 -7.31 11.19
N ALA A 31 -20.98 -7.07 10.85
CA ALA A 31 -20.04 -8.06 10.34
C ALA A 31 -19.34 -8.80 11.49
N ASP A 32 -18.88 -10.03 11.24
CA ASP A 32 -18.11 -10.83 12.20
C ASP A 32 -16.64 -10.43 12.22
N ASP A 33 -16.12 -9.97 11.08
CA ASP A 33 -14.77 -9.46 10.92
C ASP A 33 -14.71 -8.42 9.80
N GLY A 34 -13.62 -7.65 9.77
CA GLY A 34 -13.33 -6.74 8.69
C GLY A 34 -12.01 -6.02 8.85
N GLU A 35 -11.50 -5.55 7.72
CA GLU A 35 -10.21 -4.86 7.66
C GLU A 35 -10.29 -3.65 6.73
N LEU A 36 -9.60 -2.59 7.14
CA LEU A 36 -9.18 -1.52 6.24
C LEU A 36 -7.69 -1.72 5.95
N PHE A 37 -7.37 -1.98 4.69
CA PHE A 37 -6.00 -2.02 4.19
C PHE A 37 -5.69 -0.72 3.45
N LEU A 38 -4.58 -0.06 3.79
CA LEU A 38 -4.06 1.10 3.07
C LEU A 38 -2.70 0.78 2.48
N GLU A 39 -2.45 1.27 1.28
CA GLU A 39 -1.18 1.08 0.57
C GLU A 39 -0.69 2.39 -0.03
N TYR A 40 0.63 2.56 0.04
CA TYR A 40 1.39 3.53 -0.71
C TYR A 40 2.65 2.84 -1.23
N SER A 41 2.91 2.92 -2.53
CA SER A 41 4.06 2.28 -3.17
C SER A 41 4.74 3.25 -4.11
N GLN A 42 6.06 3.16 -4.15
CA GLN A 42 6.91 3.86 -5.10
C GLN A 42 7.73 2.82 -5.85
N THR A 43 7.78 2.93 -7.17
CA THR A 43 8.56 2.04 -8.03
C THR A 43 9.47 2.87 -8.91
N GLU A 44 10.73 2.47 -9.01
CA GLU A 44 11.67 2.98 -10.00
C GLU A 44 12.12 1.83 -10.91
N ALA A 45 12.08 2.04 -12.22
CA ALA A 45 12.55 1.09 -13.22
C ALA A 45 13.50 1.78 -14.21
N LEU A 46 14.69 1.22 -14.37
CA LEU A 46 15.73 1.70 -15.28
C LEU A 46 16.01 0.62 -16.33
N MET A 47 15.93 0.98 -17.61
CA MET A 47 16.29 0.09 -18.72
C MET A 47 17.51 0.63 -19.43
N PHE A 48 18.61 -0.13 -19.39
CA PHE A 48 19.85 0.16 -20.10
C PHE A 48 19.98 -0.79 -21.30
N ASP A 49 20.25 -0.23 -22.48
CA ASP A 49 20.34 -0.99 -23.73
C ASP A 49 21.25 -0.25 -24.72
N ASN A 50 22.07 -1.01 -25.44
CA ASN A 50 22.99 -0.51 -26.46
C ASN A 50 23.90 0.64 -25.95
N GLY A 51 24.54 0.43 -24.80
CA GLY A 51 25.51 1.38 -24.23
C GLY A 51 24.89 2.67 -23.69
N ARG A 52 23.56 2.73 -23.54
CA ARG A 52 22.86 3.90 -23.01
C ARG A 52 21.64 3.54 -22.18
N LEU A 53 21.26 4.45 -21.30
CA LEU A 53 19.96 4.40 -20.64
C LEU A 53 18.86 4.68 -21.68
N LYS A 54 17.96 3.73 -21.86
CA LYS A 54 16.85 3.81 -22.81
C LYS A 54 15.55 4.28 -22.17
N GLN A 55 15.29 3.88 -20.93
CA GLN A 55 14.09 4.25 -20.20
C GLN A 55 14.41 4.41 -18.71
N ALA A 56 13.78 5.41 -18.10
CA ALA A 56 13.71 5.57 -16.66
C ALA A 56 12.27 5.91 -16.31
N THR A 57 11.64 5.09 -15.48
CA THR A 57 10.26 5.28 -15.04
C THR A 57 10.25 5.37 -13.53
N TYR A 58 9.50 6.34 -13.01
CA TYR A 58 9.23 6.50 -11.60
C TYR A 58 7.72 6.60 -11.42
N ASP A 59 7.15 5.66 -10.69
CA ASP A 59 5.72 5.58 -10.45
C ASP A 59 5.44 5.66 -8.96
N THR A 60 4.31 6.28 -8.63
CA THR A 60 3.75 6.29 -7.30
C THR A 60 2.31 5.80 -7.39
N SER A 61 1.98 4.76 -6.64
CA SER A 61 0.63 4.25 -6.51
C SER A 61 0.19 4.31 -5.05
N GLN A 62 -1.11 4.49 -4.84
CA GLN A 62 -1.72 4.44 -3.52
C GLN A 62 -3.17 3.99 -3.63
N GLY A 63 -3.71 3.53 -2.52
CA GLY A 63 -5.10 3.13 -2.47
C GLY A 63 -5.47 2.52 -1.12
N PHE A 64 -6.72 2.10 -1.05
CA PHE A 64 -7.21 1.33 0.09
C PHE A 64 -8.20 0.26 -0.35
N GLY A 65 -8.34 -0.77 0.49
CA GLY A 65 -9.39 -1.78 0.41
C GLY A 65 -10.11 -1.88 1.75
N LEU A 66 -11.43 -1.98 1.72
CA LEU A 66 -12.29 -2.24 2.87
C LEU A 66 -13.00 -3.57 2.64
N ARG A 67 -12.84 -4.50 3.59
CA ARG A 67 -13.47 -5.82 3.57
C ARG A 67 -14.33 -6.01 4.80
N ALA A 68 -15.53 -6.53 4.62
CA ALA A 68 -16.43 -6.98 5.66
C ALA A 68 -16.72 -8.48 5.47
N VAL A 69 -16.70 -9.26 6.54
CA VAL A 69 -16.95 -10.70 6.53
C VAL A 69 -18.12 -11.00 7.45
N LYS A 70 -19.08 -11.80 6.98
CA LYS A 70 -20.20 -12.29 7.76
C LYS A 70 -20.55 -13.70 7.36
N ASP A 71 -20.41 -14.67 8.28
CA ASP A 71 -20.49 -16.10 7.97
C ASP A 71 -19.65 -16.45 6.72
N ASP A 72 -20.30 -16.91 5.65
CA ASP A 72 -19.67 -17.26 4.36
C ASP A 72 -19.71 -16.10 3.34
N ALA A 73 -20.30 -14.94 3.71
CA ALA A 73 -20.45 -13.79 2.83
C ALA A 73 -19.33 -12.76 3.04
N VAL A 74 -18.79 -12.23 1.94
CA VAL A 74 -17.74 -11.21 1.96
C VAL A 74 -18.16 -10.00 1.14
N GLY A 75 -18.12 -8.82 1.76
CA GLY A 75 -18.23 -7.53 1.11
C GLY A 75 -16.85 -6.95 0.90
N TYR A 76 -16.58 -6.43 -0.30
CA TYR A 76 -15.30 -5.82 -0.62
C TYR A 76 -15.49 -4.56 -1.45
N ALA A 77 -14.78 -3.50 -1.09
CA ALA A 77 -14.70 -2.26 -1.84
C ALA A 77 -13.25 -1.76 -1.83
N HIS A 78 -12.80 -1.16 -2.93
CA HIS A 78 -11.45 -0.61 -3.04
C HIS A 78 -11.46 0.71 -3.82
N SER A 79 -10.43 1.52 -3.60
CA SER A 79 -10.23 2.76 -4.35
C SER A 79 -8.76 3.13 -4.44
N SER A 80 -8.35 3.73 -5.57
CA SER A 80 -7.06 4.40 -5.71
C SER A 80 -7.09 5.84 -5.17
N ASP A 81 -8.28 6.38 -4.88
CA ASP A 81 -8.46 7.68 -4.24
C ASP A 81 -8.51 7.49 -2.72
N VAL A 82 -7.44 7.85 -2.01
CA VAL A 82 -7.37 7.80 -0.54
C VAL A 82 -7.94 9.08 0.02
N SER A 83 -9.28 9.15 0.10
CA SER A 83 -10.01 10.31 0.60
C SER A 83 -11.17 9.88 1.51
N LEU A 84 -11.60 10.77 2.42
CA LEU A 84 -12.75 10.50 3.28
C LEU A 84 -14.03 10.22 2.46
N PRO A 85 -14.36 10.98 1.38
CA PRO A 85 -15.48 10.64 0.52
C PRO A 85 -15.38 9.26 -0.12
N ALA A 86 -14.19 8.82 -0.54
CA ALA A 86 -14.00 7.48 -1.07
C ALA A 86 -14.22 6.40 0.01
N LEU A 87 -13.73 6.63 1.22
CA LEU A 87 -13.94 5.74 2.37
C LEU A 87 -15.43 5.61 2.73
N ILE A 88 -16.19 6.70 2.72
CA ILE A 88 -17.64 6.70 2.95
C ILE A 88 -18.34 5.80 1.92
N ARG A 89 -18.02 5.96 0.63
CA ARG A 89 -18.59 5.14 -0.44
C ARG A 89 -18.22 3.66 -0.28
N ALA A 90 -16.99 3.36 0.11
CA ALA A 90 -16.56 1.99 0.36
C ALA A 90 -17.29 1.38 1.56
N ALA A 91 -17.45 2.14 2.65
CA ALA A 91 -18.22 1.74 3.82
C ALA A 91 -19.70 1.47 3.48
N ASP A 92 -20.31 2.30 2.63
CA ASP A 92 -21.66 2.08 2.11
C ASP A 92 -21.76 0.80 1.28
N ALA A 93 -20.76 0.53 0.44
CA ALA A 93 -20.74 -0.65 -0.42
C ALA A 93 -20.60 -1.95 0.38
N VAL A 94 -19.69 -2.02 1.36
CA VAL A 94 -19.51 -3.23 2.17
C VAL A 94 -20.66 -3.46 3.16
N ALA A 95 -21.33 -2.38 3.58
CA ALA A 95 -22.52 -2.44 4.42
C ALA A 95 -23.71 -3.15 3.74
N ALA A 96 -23.70 -3.36 2.42
CA ALA A 96 -24.77 -4.10 1.74
C ALA A 96 -24.85 -5.59 2.14
N VAL A 97 -23.80 -6.15 2.75
CA VAL A 97 -23.72 -7.58 3.16
C VAL A 97 -24.53 -7.89 4.46
N ARG A 98 -25.33 -6.93 4.94
CA ARG A 98 -26.06 -6.93 6.24
C ARG A 98 -27.32 -7.83 6.33
N GLY A 99 -27.21 -9.12 6.06
CA GLY A 99 -28.30 -10.06 6.41
C GLY A 99 -28.58 -10.12 7.93
N GLY A 100 -29.72 -9.60 8.39
CA GLY A 100 -30.63 -10.09 9.47
C GLY A 100 -30.18 -10.48 10.90
N TYR A 101 -28.91 -10.43 11.29
CA TYR A 101 -28.45 -10.94 12.61
C TYR A 101 -27.25 -10.16 13.20
N SER A 102 -27.03 -10.23 14.52
CA SER A 102 -25.90 -9.61 15.23
C SER A 102 -24.69 -10.54 15.31
N GLY A 103 -23.62 -10.22 14.58
CA GLY A 103 -22.31 -10.89 14.69
C GLY A 103 -21.53 -10.46 15.93
N SER A 104 -20.54 -11.24 16.33
CA SER A 104 -19.57 -10.89 17.38
C SER A 104 -18.22 -10.65 16.72
N PHE A 105 -17.68 -9.44 16.87
CA PHE A 105 -16.39 -9.07 16.31
C PHE A 105 -15.28 -10.02 16.79
N SER A 106 -14.53 -10.61 15.85
CA SER A 106 -13.40 -11.48 16.17
C SER A 106 -12.21 -10.69 16.75
N ALA A 107 -11.42 -11.33 17.61
CA ALA A 107 -10.21 -10.70 18.13
C ALA A 107 -9.17 -10.52 17.02
N PRO A 108 -8.38 -9.42 17.04
CA PRO A 108 -7.33 -9.21 16.06
C PRO A 108 -6.25 -10.32 16.13
N PRO A 109 -5.60 -10.64 15.00
CA PRO A 109 -4.51 -11.63 14.98
C PRO A 109 -3.35 -11.20 15.89
N PRO A 110 -2.61 -12.16 16.47
CA PRO A 110 -1.50 -11.86 17.37
C PRO A 110 -0.40 -11.09 16.65
N HIS A 111 0.08 -10.02 17.29
CA HIS A 111 1.19 -9.23 16.77
C HIS A 111 2.48 -10.07 16.73
N THR A 112 3.02 -10.31 15.53
CA THR A 112 4.30 -11.01 15.38
C THR A 112 5.48 -10.07 15.66
N ASN A 113 5.35 -8.77 15.36
CA ASN A 113 6.36 -7.71 15.54
C ASN A 113 7.80 -8.08 15.07
N VAL A 114 7.97 -9.13 14.27
CA VAL A 114 9.25 -9.56 13.72
C VAL A 114 9.63 -8.59 12.61
N ARG A 115 10.70 -7.81 12.82
CA ARG A 115 11.27 -6.94 11.79
C ARG A 115 12.28 -7.72 10.96
N LEU A 116 11.93 -8.00 9.71
CA LEU A 116 12.81 -8.72 8.77
C LEU A 116 13.69 -7.77 7.93
N TYR A 117 13.25 -6.52 7.75
CA TYR A 117 13.91 -5.49 6.95
C TYR A 117 13.81 -4.13 7.64
N GLY A 118 14.64 -3.17 7.21
CA GLY A 118 14.59 -1.79 7.69
C GLY A 118 13.47 -0.97 7.05
N ASP A 119 13.28 0.25 7.55
CA ASP A 119 12.25 1.20 7.07
C ASP A 119 12.80 2.16 6.00
N ASP A 120 14.07 1.99 5.60
CA ASP A 120 14.75 2.87 4.63
C ASP A 120 14.16 2.68 3.23
N ASN A 121 13.88 3.78 2.54
CA ASN A 121 13.42 3.75 1.15
C ASN A 121 14.60 3.39 0.22
N PRO A 122 14.59 2.23 -0.46
CA PRO A 122 15.68 1.83 -1.35
C PRO A 122 15.80 2.71 -2.61
N LEU A 123 14.79 3.55 -2.88
CA LEU A 123 14.85 4.49 -4.00
C LEU A 123 15.75 5.69 -3.70
N ASP A 124 15.87 6.09 -2.43
CA ASP A 124 16.62 7.27 -2.01
C ASP A 124 18.15 7.04 -2.03
N ALA A 125 18.58 5.79 -1.84
CA ALA A 125 19.99 5.42 -1.85
C ALA A 125 20.22 4.01 -2.43
N PRO A 126 21.23 3.82 -3.30
CA PRO A 126 22.15 4.83 -3.83
C PRO A 126 21.47 5.81 -4.81
N GLY A 127 22.08 6.96 -5.12
CA GLY A 127 21.48 7.96 -6.01
C GLY A 127 21.40 7.52 -7.48
N PHE A 128 20.54 8.17 -8.27
CA PHE A 128 20.26 7.82 -9.68
C PHE A 128 21.51 7.63 -10.54
N GLU A 129 22.49 8.55 -10.46
CA GLU A 129 23.75 8.45 -11.20
C GLU A 129 24.52 7.17 -10.87
N THR A 130 24.55 6.78 -9.59
CA THR A 130 25.21 5.55 -9.16
C THR A 130 24.48 4.32 -9.70
N LYS A 131 23.14 4.34 -9.72
CA LYS A 131 22.34 3.25 -10.32
C LYS A 131 22.61 3.12 -11.82
N VAL A 132 22.64 4.23 -12.57
CA VAL A 132 22.93 4.22 -14.02
C VAL A 132 24.37 3.77 -14.29
N LYS A 133 25.34 4.23 -13.50
CA LYS A 133 26.73 3.81 -13.62
C LYS A 133 26.88 2.30 -13.43
N LEU A 134 26.19 1.73 -12.43
CA LEU A 134 26.18 0.27 -12.22
C LEU A 134 25.63 -0.47 -13.45
N LEU A 135 24.57 0.02 -14.09
CA LEU A 135 24.04 -0.59 -15.30
C LEU A 135 25.03 -0.52 -16.48
N ALA A 136 25.74 0.60 -16.62
CA ALA A 136 26.78 0.76 -17.64
C ALA A 136 27.98 -0.16 -17.39
N GLU A 137 28.39 -0.33 -16.13
CA GLU A 137 29.44 -1.28 -15.72
C GLU A 137 29.05 -2.73 -16.07
N ILE A 138 27.77 -3.09 -15.87
CA ILE A 138 27.24 -4.41 -16.24
C ILE A 138 27.24 -4.61 -17.77
N ASP A 139 26.77 -3.65 -18.57
CA ASP A 139 26.77 -3.74 -20.04
C ASP A 139 28.20 -3.88 -20.59
N ALA A 140 29.12 -3.05 -20.11
CA ALA A 140 30.53 -3.11 -20.51
C ALA A 140 31.17 -4.45 -20.15
N TYR A 141 30.96 -4.93 -18.91
CA TYR A 141 31.47 -6.21 -18.47
C TYR A 141 30.98 -7.37 -19.33
N LEU A 142 29.70 -7.38 -19.71
CA LEU A 142 29.13 -8.44 -20.55
C LEU A 142 29.67 -8.41 -21.99
N ARG A 143 29.87 -7.22 -22.57
CA ARG A 143 30.49 -7.08 -23.91
C ARG A 143 31.94 -7.53 -23.94
N ASP A 144 32.69 -7.27 -22.87
CA ASP A 144 34.08 -7.68 -22.76
C ASP A 144 34.26 -9.21 -22.62
N LYS A 145 33.20 -9.95 -22.27
CA LYS A 145 33.27 -11.41 -22.11
C LYS A 145 33.26 -12.18 -23.44
N ASP A 146 32.66 -11.62 -24.48
CA ASP A 146 32.63 -12.21 -25.82
C ASP A 146 32.56 -11.09 -26.89
N PRO A 147 33.72 -10.53 -27.28
CA PRO A 147 33.80 -9.30 -28.09
C PRO A 147 33.36 -9.40 -29.55
#